data_AF-A0A4P8WSL7-F1
#
_entry.id   AF-A0A4P8WSL7-F1
#
_cell.length_a   1.000
_cell.length_b   1.000
_cell.length_c   1.000
_cell.angle_alpha   90.00
_cell.angle_beta   90.00
_cell.angle_gamma   90.00
#
_symmetry.space_group_name_H-M   'P 1'
#
loop_
_entity.id
_entity.type
_entity.pdbx_description
1 polymer ?
#
loop_
_entity_poly.entity_id
_entity_poly.type
_entity_poly.pdbx_seq_one_letter_code
_entity_poly.pdbx_strand_id
1 'polypeptide(L)'
;MKKGSGSDPFAEVQEEAESEPDANEEQAVDDESDSEPAQPVTEDIDSQAESETDGDQNEETTADSSEAVIGEPPQNGADDGGVPWVYVRDTVKQDREMVQFYLRDYVVDAEDDFVDAVSDRLGTDVSKTDVREAAYEAAMHNVDEVVDRLEAWGFESED
;
A
#
# COMPACT_ATOMS: atom_id res chain seq x y z
N MET A 1 34.27 -37.98 -40.87
CA MET A 1 33.21 -36.96 -41.01
C MET A 1 32.69 -36.55 -39.63
N LYS A 2 32.93 -35.29 -39.23
CA LYS A 2 32.22 -34.38 -38.29
C LYS A 2 33.21 -33.22 -38.04
N LYS A 3 33.03 -32.05 -38.67
CA LYS A 3 32.28 -30.85 -38.18
C LYS A 3 32.91 -30.36 -36.86
N GLY A 4 33.47 -29.17 -36.69
CA GLY A 4 33.21 -27.79 -37.16
C GLY A 4 33.41 -26.92 -35.89
N SER A 5 34.40 -26.03 -35.81
CA SER A 5 34.37 -24.58 -36.16
C SER A 5 33.21 -23.78 -35.55
N GLY A 6 33.55 -22.69 -34.85
CA GLY A 6 32.62 -21.61 -34.43
C GLY A 6 32.69 -21.35 -32.93
N SER A 7 33.69 -20.65 -32.39
CA SER A 7 33.89 -19.18 -32.39
C SER A 7 32.99 -18.48 -31.35
N ASP A 8 33.63 -18.09 -30.25
CA ASP A 8 33.09 -17.40 -29.09
C ASP A 8 32.62 -15.98 -29.46
N PRO A 9 31.35 -15.60 -29.21
CA PRO A 9 30.76 -14.34 -29.65
C PRO A 9 31.08 -13.13 -28.74
N PHE A 10 31.97 -13.26 -27.75
CA PHE A 10 32.28 -12.19 -26.79
C PHE A 10 33.69 -11.57 -26.92
N ALA A 11 34.44 -11.89 -27.98
CA ALA A 11 35.76 -11.28 -28.22
C ALA A 11 35.66 -9.89 -28.90
N GLU A 12 35.36 -8.89 -28.07
CA GLU A 12 35.68 -7.45 -28.12
C GLU A 12 35.95 -6.67 -29.45
N VAL A 13 35.14 -5.61 -29.63
CA VAL A 13 35.48 -4.15 -29.69
C VAL A 13 36.14 -3.50 -30.94
N GLN A 14 35.43 -2.45 -31.43
CA GLN A 14 35.84 -1.19 -32.10
C GLN A 14 36.18 -1.08 -33.60
N GLU A 15 35.53 -0.03 -34.15
CA GLU A 15 35.96 0.95 -35.19
C GLU A 15 35.59 0.77 -36.68
N GLU A 16 34.73 1.71 -37.10
CA GLU A 16 34.70 2.51 -38.34
C GLU A 16 34.13 1.98 -39.68
N ALA A 17 33.18 2.80 -40.17
CA ALA A 17 33.01 3.30 -41.53
C ALA A 17 32.23 2.48 -42.61
N GLU A 18 31.03 3.03 -42.88
CA GLU A 18 30.49 3.39 -44.21
C GLU A 18 29.64 2.42 -45.06
N SER A 19 28.45 2.95 -45.37
CA SER A 19 27.61 2.83 -46.60
C SER A 19 26.60 1.68 -46.78
N GLU A 20 25.32 2.07 -46.75
CA GLU A 20 24.10 1.41 -47.28
C GLU A 20 24.14 1.31 -48.84
N PRO A 21 23.05 0.94 -49.58
CA PRO A 21 21.81 0.18 -49.27
C PRO A 21 21.53 -0.94 -50.31
N ASP A 22 20.53 -1.81 -50.10
CA ASP A 22 19.62 -2.21 -51.20
C ASP A 22 18.36 -2.93 -50.68
N ALA A 23 17.30 -2.79 -51.47
CA ALA A 23 15.90 -2.92 -51.13
C ALA A 23 15.28 -4.26 -51.56
N ASN A 24 14.00 -4.41 -51.19
CA ASN A 24 13.01 -5.36 -51.71
C ASN A 24 13.17 -6.81 -51.18
N GLU A 25 12.14 -7.53 -50.76
CA GLU A 25 10.79 -7.60 -51.33
C GLU A 25 9.83 -8.31 -50.34
N GLU A 26 8.54 -8.08 -50.56
CA GLU A 26 7.39 -8.35 -49.70
C GLU A 26 7.06 -9.84 -49.51
N GLN A 27 6.54 -10.25 -48.34
CA GLN A 27 5.29 -11.03 -48.29
C GLN A 27 4.70 -11.19 -46.88
N ALA A 28 3.38 -10.97 -46.84
CA ALA A 28 2.47 -11.02 -45.71
C ALA A 28 2.22 -12.42 -45.15
N VAL A 29 1.83 -12.50 -43.86
CA VAL A 29 0.63 -13.22 -43.39
C VAL A 29 0.22 -12.73 -42.01
N ASP A 30 -1.10 -12.62 -41.88
CA ASP A 30 -1.99 -12.27 -40.79
C ASP A 30 -2.02 -13.37 -39.71
N ASP A 31 -2.00 -13.03 -38.41
CA ASP A 31 -2.64 -13.82 -37.34
C ASP A 31 -2.79 -12.96 -36.07
N GLU A 32 -4.02 -12.49 -35.81
CA GLU A 32 -4.42 -11.99 -34.50
C GLU A 32 -4.54 -13.17 -33.52
N SER A 33 -3.87 -13.06 -32.38
CA SER A 33 -4.30 -13.76 -31.16
C SER A 33 -4.02 -12.91 -29.94
N ASP A 34 -5.07 -12.15 -29.63
CA ASP A 34 -5.49 -11.72 -28.31
C ASP A 34 -5.18 -12.81 -27.25
N SER A 35 -4.46 -12.43 -26.21
CA SER A 35 -4.20 -13.29 -25.06
C SER A 35 -4.47 -12.49 -23.79
N GLU A 36 -5.72 -12.58 -23.31
CA GLU A 36 -6.12 -12.24 -21.96
C GLU A 36 -5.24 -12.96 -20.92
N PRO A 37 -4.81 -12.28 -19.84
CA PRO A 37 -4.22 -12.96 -18.70
C PRO A 37 -5.31 -13.55 -17.80
N ALA A 38 -5.21 -14.86 -17.59
CA ALA A 38 -6.09 -15.67 -16.76
C ALA A 38 -6.08 -15.26 -15.27
N GLN A 39 -7.28 -15.21 -14.70
CA GLN A 39 -7.57 -15.06 -13.26
C GLN A 39 -7.14 -16.34 -12.49
N PRO A 40 -6.52 -16.24 -11.31
CA PRO A 40 -6.32 -17.41 -10.46
C PRO A 40 -7.61 -17.75 -9.69
N VAL A 41 -8.04 -19.01 -9.82
CA VAL A 41 -9.05 -19.66 -8.99
C VAL A 41 -8.45 -20.01 -7.63
N THR A 42 -9.10 -19.61 -6.53
CA THR A 42 -8.77 -20.08 -5.19
C THR A 42 -9.81 -21.09 -4.73
N GLU A 43 -9.34 -22.31 -4.49
CA GLU A 43 -10.11 -23.45 -3.98
C GLU A 43 -10.50 -23.27 -2.51
N ASP A 44 -11.72 -23.73 -2.19
CA ASP A 44 -12.29 -23.90 -0.85
C ASP A 44 -11.33 -24.58 0.15
N ILE A 45 -11.12 -23.95 1.31
CA ILE A 45 -10.75 -24.63 2.55
C ILE A 45 -11.80 -24.30 3.61
N ASP A 46 -12.60 -25.33 3.87
CA ASP A 46 -13.50 -25.49 5.01
C ASP A 46 -12.64 -25.80 6.25
N SER A 47 -12.76 -25.01 7.31
CA SER A 47 -12.22 -25.34 8.63
C SER A 47 -13.04 -24.65 9.72
N GLN A 48 -14.09 -25.35 10.10
CA GLN A 48 -14.86 -25.16 11.33
C GLN A 48 -13.98 -25.46 12.55
N ALA A 49 -13.80 -24.47 13.43
CA ALA A 49 -13.38 -24.69 14.81
C ALA A 49 -14.04 -23.62 15.70
N GLU A 50 -14.95 -24.09 16.55
CA GLU A 50 -15.64 -23.27 17.54
C GLU A 50 -14.71 -23.01 18.73
N SER A 51 -14.76 -21.80 19.28
CA SER A 51 -14.27 -21.52 20.62
C SER A 51 -15.15 -20.47 21.26
N GLU A 52 -15.88 -20.91 22.27
CA GLU A 52 -16.63 -20.06 23.18
C GLU A 52 -15.64 -19.25 24.04
N THR A 53 -15.91 -17.97 24.20
CA THR A 53 -15.31 -17.17 25.29
C THR A 53 -16.41 -16.27 25.84
N ASP A 54 -17.00 -16.75 26.92
CA ASP A 54 -17.82 -16.00 27.86
C ASP A 54 -16.84 -15.17 28.73
N GLY A 55 -17.01 -13.85 28.74
CA GLY A 55 -16.06 -12.91 29.32
C GLY A 55 -16.69 -11.54 29.57
N ASP A 56 -17.78 -11.53 30.33
CA ASP A 56 -18.31 -10.32 30.98
C ASP A 56 -17.32 -9.88 32.08
N GLN A 57 -16.57 -8.80 31.87
CA GLN A 57 -16.16 -7.87 32.94
C GLN A 57 -16.01 -6.43 32.42
N ASN A 58 -16.98 -5.64 32.87
CA ASN A 58 -17.02 -4.20 33.06
C ASN A 58 -15.68 -3.57 33.51
N GLU A 59 -15.12 -2.67 32.69
CA GLU A 59 -14.25 -1.60 33.17
C GLU A 59 -14.86 -0.23 32.83
N GLU A 60 -15.36 0.40 33.89
CA GLU A 60 -15.75 1.79 33.96
C GLU A 60 -14.46 2.61 34.14
N THR A 61 -13.98 3.26 33.08
CA THR A 61 -12.91 4.27 33.18
C THR A 61 -13.47 5.63 32.77
N THR A 62 -13.72 6.44 33.78
CA THR A 62 -14.04 7.86 33.68
C THR A 62 -12.78 8.65 33.31
N ALA A 63 -12.83 9.49 32.27
CA ALA A 63 -12.61 10.95 32.35
C ALA A 63 -12.14 11.57 31.01
N ASP A 64 -12.98 12.47 30.50
CA ASP A 64 -12.58 13.72 29.82
C ASP A 64 -11.68 13.59 28.57
N SER A 65 -12.22 13.02 27.49
CA SER A 65 -11.70 13.20 26.14
C SER A 65 -12.57 14.21 25.40
N SER A 66 -11.97 15.30 24.92
CA SER A 66 -12.62 16.16 23.93
C SER A 66 -13.05 15.31 22.74
N GLU A 67 -14.36 15.18 22.53
CA GLU A 67 -15.10 14.80 21.31
C GLU A 67 -14.35 13.98 20.22
N ALA A 68 -13.69 12.89 20.60
CA ALA A 68 -13.13 11.95 19.64
C ALA A 68 -14.26 11.11 19.02
N VAL A 69 -14.26 10.95 17.69
CA VAL A 69 -15.29 10.19 16.96
C VAL A 69 -15.10 8.67 17.10
N ILE A 70 -13.91 8.25 17.53
CA ILE A 70 -13.51 6.85 17.70
C ILE A 70 -13.01 6.60 19.13
N GLY A 71 -13.20 5.36 19.61
CA GLY A 71 -12.65 4.90 20.88
C GLY A 71 -11.19 4.46 20.74
N GLU A 72 -10.58 4.11 21.88
CA GLU A 72 -9.20 3.61 21.94
C GLU A 72 -9.06 2.29 21.14
N PRO A 73 -7.97 2.08 20.39
CA PRO A 73 -7.80 0.87 19.59
C PRO A 73 -7.74 -0.38 20.48
N PRO A 74 -8.28 -1.52 20.00
CA PRO A 74 -8.40 -2.74 20.81
C PRO A 74 -7.07 -3.39 21.20
N GLN A 75 -5.95 -2.97 20.59
CA GLN A 75 -4.63 -3.60 20.77
C GLN A 75 -3.50 -2.57 20.86
N ASN A 76 -3.51 -1.71 21.88
CA ASN A 76 -2.36 -0.87 22.21
C ASN A 76 -1.28 -1.72 22.90
N GLY A 77 -0.41 -2.36 22.11
CA GLY A 77 0.67 -3.17 22.65
C GLY A 77 1.82 -2.38 23.32
N ALA A 78 1.68 -1.06 23.48
CA ALA A 78 2.66 -0.21 24.17
C ALA A 78 2.32 0.01 25.66
N ASP A 79 1.05 0.02 26.04
CA ASP A 79 0.63 0.60 27.34
C ASP A 79 0.37 -0.45 28.45
N ASP A 80 0.03 -1.71 28.13
CA ASP A 80 -0.37 -2.74 29.13
C ASP A 80 0.49 -4.02 29.16
N GLY A 81 1.76 -3.93 28.76
CA GLY A 81 2.68 -5.09 28.83
C GLY A 81 2.43 -6.18 27.77
N GLY A 82 1.62 -5.85 26.76
CA GLY A 82 1.45 -6.67 25.56
C GLY A 82 2.65 -6.59 24.61
N VAL A 83 2.67 -7.46 23.60
CA VAL A 83 3.60 -7.32 22.48
C VAL A 83 3.05 -6.22 21.55
N PRO A 84 3.85 -5.22 21.14
CA PRO A 84 3.40 -4.19 20.20
C PRO A 84 2.75 -4.81 18.97
N TRP A 85 1.58 -4.27 18.56
CA TRP A 85 0.76 -4.82 17.47
C TRP A 85 1.56 -5.10 16.18
N VAL A 86 2.54 -4.25 15.88
CA VAL A 86 3.44 -4.38 14.73
C VAL A 86 4.22 -5.70 14.69
N TYR A 87 4.47 -6.35 15.84
CA TYR A 87 5.23 -7.60 15.93
C TYR A 87 4.35 -8.85 15.97
N VAL A 88 3.04 -8.71 16.21
CA VAL A 88 2.10 -9.83 16.24
C VAL A 88 1.31 -9.99 14.95
N ARG A 89 1.28 -8.97 14.10
CA ARG A 89 0.68 -9.06 12.76
C ARG A 89 1.58 -9.84 11.79
N ASP A 90 0.95 -10.61 10.91
CA ASP A 90 1.59 -11.30 9.79
C ASP A 90 1.85 -10.36 8.60
N THR A 91 0.92 -9.44 8.35
CA THR A 91 1.02 -8.47 7.25
C THR A 91 0.51 -7.10 7.66
N VAL A 92 0.93 -6.07 6.92
CA VAL A 92 0.43 -4.71 7.08
C VAL A 92 -1.08 -4.56 6.82
N LYS A 93 -1.74 -5.56 6.22
CA LYS A 93 -3.17 -5.52 5.88
C LYS A 93 -4.02 -6.34 6.85
N GLN A 94 -3.41 -7.03 7.80
CA GLN A 94 -4.13 -7.88 8.74
C GLN A 94 -5.12 -7.05 9.55
N ASP A 95 -6.32 -7.59 9.76
CA ASP A 95 -7.39 -6.96 10.55
C ASP A 95 -7.82 -5.56 10.05
N ARG A 96 -7.58 -5.26 8.75
CA ARG A 96 -7.97 -3.99 8.11
C ARG A 96 -8.94 -4.21 6.95
N GLU A 97 -9.90 -3.31 6.83
CA GLU A 97 -10.78 -3.22 5.67
C GLU A 97 -10.14 -2.37 4.56
N MET A 98 -10.33 -2.76 3.29
CA MET A 98 -9.83 -2.00 2.15
C MET A 98 -10.73 -0.79 1.87
N VAL A 99 -10.18 0.41 1.98
CA VAL A 99 -10.88 1.67 1.65
C VAL A 99 -10.20 2.35 0.46
N GLN A 100 -10.97 2.62 -0.60
CA GLN A 100 -10.50 3.35 -1.79
C GLN A 100 -11.04 4.78 -1.77
N PHE A 101 -10.16 5.76 -1.93
CA PHE A 101 -10.52 7.16 -2.13
C PHE A 101 -9.62 7.79 -3.21
N TYR A 102 -10.04 8.95 -3.69
CA TYR A 102 -9.30 9.75 -4.66
C TYR A 102 -8.69 10.96 -3.96
N LEU A 103 -7.41 11.21 -4.19
CA LEU A 103 -6.69 12.37 -3.68
C LEU A 103 -6.31 13.30 -4.83
N ARG A 104 -6.14 14.58 -4.51
CA ARG A 104 -5.55 15.57 -5.44
C ARG A 104 -4.04 15.32 -5.52
N ASP A 105 -3.43 15.58 -6.68
CA ASP A 105 -2.02 15.23 -6.94
C ASP A 105 -1.06 15.75 -5.86
N TYR A 106 -1.21 17.00 -5.44
CA TYR A 106 -0.34 17.60 -4.42
C TYR A 106 -0.36 16.87 -3.06
N VAL A 107 -1.44 16.14 -2.75
CA VAL A 107 -1.54 15.35 -1.51
C VAL A 107 -0.83 14.00 -1.71
N VAL A 108 -0.95 13.40 -2.89
CA VAL A 108 -0.25 12.17 -3.26
C VAL A 108 1.27 12.41 -3.26
N ASP A 109 1.71 13.52 -3.85
CA ASP A 109 3.12 13.89 -3.92
C ASP A 109 3.73 14.13 -2.52
N ALA A 110 2.97 14.75 -1.61
CA ALA A 110 3.42 15.04 -0.25
C ALA A 110 3.39 13.79 0.68
N GLU A 111 2.78 12.70 0.26
CA GLU A 111 2.60 11.51 1.10
C GLU A 111 3.92 10.80 1.38
N ASP A 112 4.80 10.69 0.38
CA ASP A 112 6.10 10.03 0.57
C ASP A 112 6.96 10.83 1.56
N ASP A 113 7.01 12.16 1.40
CA ASP A 113 7.69 13.05 2.35
C ASP A 113 7.09 12.96 3.76
N PHE A 114 5.77 12.78 3.88
CA PHE A 114 5.11 12.61 5.17
C PHE A 114 5.48 11.28 5.83
N VAL A 115 5.53 10.18 5.07
CA VAL A 115 5.97 8.86 5.56
C VAL A 115 7.42 8.91 6.02
N ASP A 116 8.30 9.55 5.26
CA ASP A 116 9.71 9.73 5.62
C ASP A 116 9.84 10.55 6.91
N ALA A 117 9.11 11.67 7.00
CA ALA A 117 9.14 12.52 8.20
C ALA A 117 8.63 11.81 9.46
N VAL A 118 7.63 10.92 9.35
CA VAL A 118 7.16 10.09 10.46
C VAL A 118 8.21 9.05 10.85
N SER A 119 8.76 8.34 9.86
CA SER A 119 9.77 7.31 10.07
C SER A 119 11.04 7.86 10.74
N ASP A 120 11.52 9.01 10.26
CA ASP A 120 12.67 9.71 10.83
C ASP A 120 12.46 10.10 12.30
N ARG A 121 11.24 10.57 12.64
CA ARG A 121 10.90 10.94 14.02
C ARG A 121 10.81 9.74 14.95
N LEU A 122 10.31 8.62 14.45
CA LEU A 122 10.19 7.38 15.23
C LEU A 122 11.51 6.59 15.27
N GLY A 123 12.46 6.89 14.38
CA GLY A 123 13.72 6.16 14.27
C GLY A 123 13.54 4.73 13.74
N THR A 124 12.43 4.47 13.04
CA THR A 124 12.11 3.18 12.41
C THR A 124 11.37 3.41 11.12
N ASP A 125 11.55 2.50 10.16
CA ASP A 125 10.74 2.48 8.94
C ASP A 125 9.28 2.16 9.29
N VAL A 126 8.35 2.97 8.81
CA VAL A 126 6.91 2.78 8.99
C VAL A 126 6.26 2.66 7.63
N SER A 127 5.38 1.66 7.48
CA SER A 127 4.70 1.48 6.20
C SER A 127 3.73 2.63 5.92
N LYS A 128 3.58 2.97 4.63
CA LYS A 128 2.60 3.95 4.17
C LYS A 128 1.18 3.63 4.66
N THR A 129 0.80 2.35 4.74
CA THR A 129 -0.52 1.95 5.24
C THR A 129 -0.70 2.27 6.72
N ASP A 130 0.33 2.06 7.54
CA ASP A 130 0.30 2.40 8.97
C ASP A 130 0.24 3.92 9.18
N VAL A 131 1.02 4.67 8.39
CA VAL A 131 0.98 6.15 8.43
C VAL A 131 -0.40 6.68 8.03
N ARG A 132 -1.03 6.10 7.01
CA ARG A 132 -2.39 6.49 6.60
C ARG A 132 -3.42 6.25 7.69
N GLU A 133 -3.40 5.06 8.30
CA GLU A 133 -4.33 4.73 9.39
C GLU A 133 -4.14 5.68 10.57
N ALA A 134 -2.90 5.85 11.05
CA ALA A 134 -2.59 6.75 12.16
C ALA A 134 -2.94 8.21 11.86
N ALA A 135 -2.73 8.68 10.62
CA ALA A 135 -3.12 10.03 10.21
C ALA A 135 -4.65 10.21 10.20
N TYR A 136 -5.39 9.19 9.78
CA TYR A 136 -6.84 9.20 9.76
C TYR A 136 -7.42 9.13 11.18
N GLU A 137 -6.84 8.29 12.04
CA GLU A 137 -7.13 8.22 13.47
C GLU A 137 -6.88 9.58 14.15
N ALA A 138 -5.71 10.18 13.92
CA ALA A 138 -5.39 11.51 14.43
C ALA A 138 -6.40 12.57 13.97
N ALA A 139 -6.85 12.51 12.70
CA ALA A 139 -7.89 13.40 12.21
C ALA A 139 -9.25 13.16 12.90
N MET A 140 -9.62 11.91 13.20
CA MET A 140 -10.84 11.56 13.93
C MET A 140 -10.82 12.01 15.40
N HIS A 141 -9.63 12.17 15.99
CA HIS A 141 -9.44 12.78 17.30
C HIS A 141 -9.41 14.31 17.27
N ASN A 142 -9.24 14.92 16.09
CA ASN A 142 -9.10 16.37 15.90
C ASN A 142 -10.09 16.86 14.83
N VAL A 143 -11.39 16.66 15.07
CA VAL A 143 -12.45 17.00 14.10
C VAL A 143 -12.40 18.47 13.68
N ASP A 144 -12.14 19.37 14.62
CA ASP A 144 -12.09 20.81 14.34
C ASP A 144 -11.02 21.17 13.29
N GLU A 145 -9.85 20.53 13.32
CA GLU A 145 -8.78 20.74 12.32
C GLU A 145 -9.23 20.27 10.91
N VAL A 146 -10.05 19.23 10.85
CA VAL A 146 -10.66 18.76 9.59
C VAL A 146 -11.72 19.75 9.11
N VAL A 147 -12.56 20.27 10.02
CA VAL A 147 -13.57 21.28 9.72
C VAL A 147 -12.90 22.54 9.16
N ASP A 148 -11.90 23.09 9.85
CA ASP A 148 -11.14 24.27 9.40
C ASP A 148 -10.58 24.07 7.99
N ARG A 149 -10.09 22.87 7.69
CA ARG A 149 -9.58 22.54 6.35
C ARG A 149 -10.69 22.50 5.30
N LEU A 150 -11.84 21.93 5.62
CA LEU A 150 -13.01 21.88 4.73
C LEU A 150 -13.61 23.28 4.53
N GLU A 151 -13.69 24.11 5.57
CA GLU A 151 -14.09 25.51 5.45
C GLU A 151 -13.14 26.29 4.54
N ALA A 152 -11.83 26.09 4.67
CA ALA A 152 -10.84 26.67 3.75
C ALA A 152 -11.00 26.18 2.29
N TRP A 153 -11.65 25.03 2.07
CA TRP A 153 -12.04 24.55 0.74
C TRP A 153 -13.41 25.10 0.26
N GLY A 154 -14.11 25.84 1.11
CA GLY A 154 -15.40 26.47 0.83
C GLY A 154 -16.61 25.62 1.19
N PHE A 155 -16.49 24.68 2.13
CA PHE A 155 -17.63 23.90 2.65
C PHE A 155 -18.47 24.63 3.71
N GLU A 156 -18.17 25.90 4.01
CA GLU A 156 -19.05 26.74 4.82
C GLU A 156 -20.47 26.78 4.22
N SER A 157 -21.47 26.52 5.06
CA SER A 157 -22.88 26.59 4.66
C SER A 157 -23.30 28.06 4.68
N GLU A 158 -23.86 28.57 3.58
CA GLU A 158 -24.60 29.84 3.63
C GLU A 158 -25.75 29.70 4.65
N ASP A 159 -25.72 30.50 5.71
CA ASP A 159 -26.77 30.62 6.75
C ASP A 159 -28.08 31.21 6.18
#